data_AF-A0A8J3EM01-F1
#
_entry.id   AF-A0A8J3EM01-F1
#
_cell.length_a   1.000
_cell.length_b   1.000
_cell.length_c   1.000
_cell.angle_alpha   90.00
_cell.angle_beta   90.00
_cell.angle_gamma   90.00
#
_symmetry.space_group_name_H-M   'P 1'
#
loop_
_entity.id
_entity.type
_entity.pdbx_description
1 polymer ?
#
loop_
_entity_poly.entity_id
_entity_poly.type
_entity_poly.pdbx_seq_one_letter_code
_entity_poly.pdbx_strand_id
1 'polypeptide(L)'
;MIKGLFPKAKKLKSPSFDDFDLKEHSYISWIDIRANHRKYIIAYYQNKLTGIYGSFDPLQQKGICTLCGKHGEVGLFVAKVKGIRRDMSIKRGNYICQDSLNCNRNLTTLDKLNTFIERLQK
;
A
#
# COMPACT_ATOMS: atom_id res chain seq x y z
N MET A 1 8.75 6.82 14.42
CA MET A 1 9.22 6.14 13.19
C MET A 1 8.23 6.32 12.02
N ILE A 2 6.97 5.87 12.11
CA ILE A 2 6.00 5.87 10.99
C ILE A 2 5.57 7.27 10.51
N LYS A 3 5.40 8.24 11.42
CA LYS A 3 5.10 9.64 11.01
C LYS A 3 6.14 10.20 10.05
N GLY A 4 7.40 9.75 10.14
CA GLY A 4 8.48 10.13 9.23
C GLY A 4 8.35 9.53 7.82
N LEU A 5 7.66 8.39 7.67
CA LEU A 5 7.35 7.80 6.36
C LEU A 5 6.25 8.58 5.63
N PHE A 6 5.42 9.34 6.36
CA PHE A 6 4.25 10.05 5.84
C PHE A 6 4.24 11.53 6.25
N PRO A 7 5.25 12.34 5.89
CA PRO A 7 5.37 13.72 6.34
C PRO A 7 4.19 14.60 5.88
N LYS A 8 3.51 14.21 4.80
CA LYS A 8 2.33 14.91 4.25
C LYS A 8 1.01 14.49 4.90
N ALA A 9 1.00 13.46 5.74
CA ALA A 9 -0.19 12.95 6.42
C ALA A 9 -0.26 13.45 7.87
N LYS A 10 -0.49 14.75 8.06
CA LYS A 10 -0.46 15.42 9.39
C LYS A 10 -1.42 14.82 10.43
N LYS A 11 -2.53 14.22 9.98
CA LYS A 11 -3.57 13.62 10.83
C LYS A 11 -3.50 12.09 10.91
N LEU A 12 -2.41 11.48 10.44
CA LEU A 12 -2.27 10.03 10.41
C LEU A 12 -2.46 9.43 11.80
N LYS A 13 -3.48 8.58 11.94
CA LYS A 13 -3.53 7.60 13.02
C LYS A 13 -2.96 6.29 12.50
N SER A 14 -1.82 5.90 13.07
CA SER A 14 -1.24 4.60 12.83
C SER A 14 -1.73 3.64 13.93
N PRO A 15 -2.00 2.36 13.64
CA PRO A 15 -2.28 1.37 14.69
C PRO A 15 -1.09 1.26 15.66
N SER A 16 -1.28 0.62 16.83
CA SER A 16 -0.12 0.17 17.62
C SER A 16 0.54 -0.96 16.84
N PHE A 17 1.86 -0.87 16.63
CA PHE A 17 2.61 -1.85 15.81
C PHE A 17 3.27 -2.93 16.66
N ASP A 18 3.00 -2.97 17.96
CA ASP A 18 3.46 -4.07 18.83
C ASP A 18 2.94 -5.43 18.32
N ASP A 19 1.83 -5.43 17.55
CA ASP A 19 1.22 -6.62 16.94
C ASP A 19 1.63 -6.87 15.47
N PHE A 20 2.41 -5.98 14.84
CA PHE A 20 2.71 -6.06 13.39
C PHE A 20 4.21 -6.13 13.13
N ASP A 21 4.75 -7.34 13.08
CA ASP A 21 6.15 -7.60 12.77
C ASP A 21 6.38 -7.74 11.25
N LEU A 22 7.22 -6.87 10.68
CA LEU A 22 7.71 -6.99 9.30
C LEU A 22 8.68 -8.17 9.12
N LYS A 23 9.13 -8.81 10.22
CA LYS A 23 9.82 -10.10 10.13
C LYS A 23 8.89 -11.22 9.67
N GLU A 24 7.61 -11.13 10.01
CA GLU A 24 6.60 -12.13 9.65
C GLU A 24 5.76 -11.73 8.43
N HIS A 25 5.75 -10.43 8.08
CA HIS A 25 4.96 -9.89 6.98
C HIS A 25 5.84 -9.16 5.96
N SER A 26 5.67 -9.47 4.67
CA SER A 26 6.33 -8.77 3.56
C SER A 26 5.94 -7.29 3.48
N TYR A 27 4.73 -6.94 3.92
CA TYR A 27 4.28 -5.56 4.08
C TYR A 27 3.18 -5.46 5.14
N ILE A 28 3.00 -4.27 5.72
CA ILE A 28 1.87 -3.97 6.59
C ILE A 28 0.98 -2.95 5.92
N SER A 29 -0.34 -3.10 6.07
CA SER A 29 -1.31 -2.13 5.57
C SER A 29 -2.48 -1.95 6.52
N TRP A 30 -2.99 -0.73 6.60
CA TRP A 30 -4.20 -0.39 7.35
C TRP A 30 -4.98 0.70 6.62
N ILE A 31 -6.25 0.85 6.95
CA ILE A 31 -7.09 1.97 6.49
C ILE A 31 -7.29 2.93 7.66
N ASP A 32 -6.97 4.20 7.44
CA ASP A 32 -7.31 5.26 8.39
C ASP A 32 -8.68 5.83 8.05
N ILE A 33 -9.69 5.37 8.79
CA ILE A 33 -11.08 5.81 8.63
C ILE A 33 -11.26 7.31 8.87
N ARG A 34 -10.38 7.96 9.64
CA ARG A 34 -10.45 9.40 9.94
C ARG A 34 -9.73 10.26 8.89
N ALA A 35 -9.00 9.64 7.97
CA ALA A 35 -8.25 10.31 6.90
C ALA A 35 -8.86 10.05 5.53
N ASN A 36 -10.19 10.21 5.38
CA ASN A 36 -10.94 9.92 4.15
C ASN A 36 -10.75 8.49 3.64
N HIS A 37 -10.79 7.51 4.55
CA HIS A 37 -10.63 6.08 4.23
C HIS A 37 -9.36 5.78 3.42
N ARG A 38 -8.27 6.51 3.70
CA ARG A 38 -6.98 6.27 3.03
C ARG A 38 -6.37 4.97 3.52
N LYS A 39 -5.93 4.16 2.58
CA LYS A 39 -5.10 2.98 2.86
C LYS A 39 -3.65 3.40 2.88
N TYR A 40 -2.96 3.00 3.94
CA TYR A 40 -1.52 3.15 4.11
C TYR A 40 -0.88 1.77 3.96
N ILE A 41 0.30 1.74 3.35
CA ILE A 41 1.10 0.54 3.16
C ILE A 41 2.53 0.89 3.52
N ILE A 42 3.17 0.06 4.32
CA ILE A 42 4.60 0.13 4.61
C ILE A 42 5.25 -1.20 4.25
N ALA A 43 6.43 -1.13 3.63
CA ALA A 43 7.22 -2.29 3.25
C ALA A 43 8.70 -1.90 3.13
N TYR A 44 9.59 -2.88 3.21
CA TYR A 44 10.98 -2.68 2.80
C TYR A 44 11.08 -2.69 1.27
N TYR A 45 11.67 -1.64 0.72
CA TYR A 45 12.03 -1.56 -0.69
C TYR A 45 13.48 -1.11 -0.79
N GLN A 46 14.32 -1.88 -1.50
CA GLN A 46 15.77 -1.65 -1.55
C GLN A 46 16.39 -1.45 -0.15
N ASN A 47 16.03 -2.33 0.78
CA ASN A 47 16.48 -2.32 2.19
C ASN A 47 16.09 -1.06 2.98
N LYS A 48 15.22 -0.22 2.44
CA LYS A 48 14.72 1.00 3.08
C LYS A 48 13.23 0.87 3.39
N LEU A 49 12.87 1.11 4.64
CA LEU A 49 11.47 1.18 5.03
C LEU A 49 10.78 2.32 4.29
N THR A 50 9.76 1.97 3.51
CA THR A 50 9.05 2.86 2.60
C THR A 50 7.58 2.88 2.95
N GLY A 51 6.98 4.07 2.95
CA GLY A 51 5.54 4.26 3.09
C GLY A 51 4.90 4.77 1.81
N ILE A 52 3.77 4.18 1.42
CA ILE A 52 2.88 4.67 0.35
C ILE A 52 1.45 4.78 0.89
N TYR A 53 0.67 5.71 0.35
CA TYR A 53 -0.72 5.89 0.76
C TYR A 53 -1.58 6.37 -0.41
N GLY A 54 -2.87 6.04 -0.36
CA GLY A 54 -3.81 6.29 -1.44
C GLY A 54 -5.26 6.09 -1.01
N SER A 55 -6.21 6.38 -1.90
CA SER A 55 -7.59 5.92 -1.72
C SER A 55 -7.67 4.42 -1.95
N PHE A 56 -8.67 3.78 -1.36
CA PHE A 56 -8.93 2.37 -1.55
C PHE A 56 -10.43 2.13 -1.63
N ASP A 57 -10.88 1.60 -2.76
CA ASP A 57 -12.28 1.35 -3.06
C ASP A 57 -12.48 -0.17 -3.24
N PRO A 58 -13.10 -0.88 -2.28
CA PRO A 58 -13.39 -2.30 -2.40
C PRO A 58 -14.27 -2.62 -3.62
N LEU A 59 -14.00 -3.70 -4.32
CA LEU A 59 -14.87 -4.19 -5.39
C LEU A 59 -15.84 -5.23 -4.82
N GLN A 60 -17.05 -5.27 -5.39
CA GLN A 60 -18.06 -6.29 -5.08
C GLN A 60 -17.82 -7.62 -5.84
N GLN A 61 -16.83 -7.63 -6.75
CA GLN A 61 -16.47 -8.79 -7.55
C GLN A 61 -15.00 -9.15 -7.34
N LYS A 62 -14.68 -10.43 -7.56
CA LYS A 62 -13.31 -10.94 -7.48
C LYS A 62 -12.46 -10.45 -8.65
N GLY A 63 -11.16 -10.38 -8.41
CA GLY A 63 -10.17 -10.00 -9.41
C GLY A 63 -8.77 -10.48 -9.04
N ILE A 64 -7.79 -10.18 -9.90
CA ILE A 64 -6.39 -10.56 -9.67
C ILE A 64 -5.69 -9.44 -8.91
N CYS A 65 -5.13 -9.78 -7.75
CA CYS A 65 -4.31 -8.85 -6.98
C CYS A 65 -2.95 -8.62 -7.66
N THR A 66 -2.57 -7.36 -7.86
CA THR A 66 -1.26 -7.00 -8.43
C THR A 66 -0.09 -7.36 -7.51
N LEU A 67 -0.30 -7.44 -6.19
CA LEU A 67 0.76 -7.76 -5.22
C LEU A 67 1.05 -9.27 -5.18
N CYS A 68 0.07 -10.09 -4.79
CA CYS A 68 0.27 -11.54 -4.66
C CYS A 68 0.02 -12.32 -5.95
N GLY A 69 -0.62 -11.71 -6.95
CA GLY A 69 -0.98 -12.38 -8.22
C GLY A 69 -2.11 -13.41 -8.12
N LYS A 70 -2.77 -13.53 -6.96
CA LYS A 70 -3.89 -14.46 -6.77
C LYS A 70 -5.23 -13.82 -7.10
N HIS A 71 -6.18 -14.66 -7.51
CA HIS A 71 -7.57 -14.27 -7.72
C HIS A 71 -8.33 -14.28 -6.38
N GLY A 72 -9.07 -13.23 -6.08
CA GLY A 72 -9.85 -13.12 -4.83
C GLY A 72 -10.51 -11.76 -4.65
N GLU A 73 -10.93 -11.46 -3.42
CA GLU A 73 -11.53 -10.16 -3.08
C GLU A 73 -10.48 -9.05 -3.16
N VAL A 74 -10.69 -8.12 -4.09
CA VAL A 74 -9.77 -7.00 -4.35
C VAL A 74 -10.47 -5.65 -4.21
N GLY A 75 -9.69 -4.60 -4.04
CA GLY A 75 -10.14 -3.22 -4.15
C GLY A 75 -9.16 -2.42 -5.01
N LEU A 76 -9.66 -1.35 -5.63
CA LEU A 76 -8.84 -0.42 -6.38
C LEU A 76 -8.09 0.49 -5.40
N PHE A 77 -6.77 0.35 -5.34
CA PHE A 77 -5.91 1.31 -4.66
C PHE A 77 -5.46 2.38 -5.64
N VAL A 78 -5.58 3.66 -5.29
CA VAL A 78 -5.10 4.79 -6.12
C VAL A 78 -4.23 5.74 -5.32
N ALA A 79 -2.97 5.88 -5.74
CA ALA A 79 -2.03 6.83 -5.15
C ALA A 79 -1.77 8.02 -6.09
N LYS A 80 -1.51 9.19 -5.47
CA LYS A 80 -1.10 10.41 -6.17
C LYS A 80 0.42 10.46 -6.20
N VAL A 81 1.00 10.40 -7.40
CA VAL A 81 2.46 10.39 -7.60
C VAL A 81 2.90 11.64 -8.38
N LYS A 82 4.20 11.94 -8.35
CA LYS A 82 4.75 13.14 -8.97
C LYS A 82 4.66 12.99 -10.50
N GLY A 83 4.25 14.05 -11.19
CA GLY A 83 4.26 14.10 -12.64
C GLY A 83 5.64 14.45 -13.20
N ILE A 84 5.77 14.43 -14.53
CA ILE A 84 7.00 14.79 -15.25
C ILE A 84 7.40 16.25 -14.95
N ARG A 85 6.43 17.15 -14.85
CA ARG A 85 6.65 18.54 -14.41
C ARG A 85 6.44 18.68 -12.91
N ARG A 86 7.19 19.57 -12.24
CA ARG A 86 7.18 19.71 -10.76
C ARG A 86 5.80 20.01 -10.16
N ASP A 87 4.96 20.68 -10.91
CA ASP A 87 3.59 21.10 -10.56
C ASP A 87 2.53 20.04 -10.91
N MET A 88 2.87 19.09 -11.78
CA MET A 88 1.96 18.03 -12.18
C MET A 88 1.94 16.89 -11.17
N SER A 89 0.75 16.30 -11.04
CA SER A 89 0.55 15.08 -10.28
C SER A 89 -0.33 14.14 -11.07
N ILE A 90 0.05 12.87 -11.12
CA ILE A 90 -0.72 11.83 -11.79
C ILE A 90 -1.27 10.85 -10.74
N LYS A 91 -2.39 10.21 -11.07
CA LYS A 91 -2.96 9.14 -10.27
C LYS A 91 -2.54 7.80 -10.87
N ARG A 92 -2.00 6.91 -10.05
CA ARG A 92 -1.70 5.52 -10.44
C ARG A 92 -2.51 4.58 -9.56
N GLY A 93 -3.22 3.65 -10.20
CA GLY A 93 -4.06 2.70 -9.49
C GLY A 93 -3.85 1.26 -9.94
N ASN A 94 -4.03 0.33 -9.03
CA ASN A 94 -4.00 -1.12 -9.26
C ASN A 94 -4.96 -1.83 -8.31
N TYR A 95 -5.44 -2.99 -8.70
CA TYR A 95 -6.25 -3.84 -7.84
C TYR A 95 -5.36 -4.59 -6.85
N ILE A 96 -5.62 -4.43 -5.55
CA ILE A 96 -4.91 -5.14 -4.49
C ILE A 96 -5.90 -5.83 -3.56
N CYS A 97 -5.48 -6.88 -2.84
CA CYS A 97 -6.35 -7.60 -1.92
C CYS A 97 -6.97 -6.66 -0.88
N GLN A 98 -8.24 -6.91 -0.54
CA GLN A 98 -8.90 -6.21 0.56
C GLN A 98 -8.27 -6.58 1.91
N ASP A 99 -8.05 -7.88 2.13
CA ASP A 99 -7.34 -8.43 3.28
C ASP A 99 -5.82 -8.50 3.02
N SER A 100 -5.04 -7.68 3.72
CA SER A 100 -3.59 -7.65 3.62
C SER A 100 -2.90 -8.82 4.31
N LEU A 101 -3.49 -9.44 5.33
CA LEU A 101 -2.93 -10.63 5.99
C LEU A 101 -2.99 -11.82 5.03
N ASN A 102 -4.14 -12.05 4.41
CA ASN A 102 -4.29 -13.06 3.37
C ASN A 102 -3.38 -12.78 2.17
N CYS A 103 -3.21 -11.50 1.77
CA CYS A 103 -2.30 -11.14 0.69
C CYS A 103 -0.84 -11.48 1.03
N ASN A 104 -0.39 -11.18 2.26
CA ASN A 104 0.95 -11.53 2.73
C ASN A 104 1.20 -13.05 2.70
N ARG A 105 0.23 -13.86 3.15
CA ARG A 105 0.32 -15.32 3.08
C ARG A 105 0.43 -15.87 1.65
N ASN A 106 -0.11 -15.13 0.67
CA ASN A 106 -0.09 -15.51 -0.74
C ASN A 106 1.13 -14.97 -1.51
N LEU A 107 1.96 -14.11 -0.91
CA LEU A 107 3.19 -13.62 -1.52
C LEU A 107 4.25 -14.72 -1.49
N THR A 108 4.65 -15.19 -2.67
CA THR A 108 5.74 -16.18 -2.83
C THR A 108 7.08 -15.54 -3.14
N THR A 109 7.07 -14.34 -3.74
CA THR A 109 8.25 -13.50 -3.98
C THR A 109 7.91 -12.04 -3.71
N LEU A 110 8.94 -11.20 -3.51
CA LEU A 110 8.78 -9.77 -3.31
C LEU A 110 8.74 -8.97 -4.62
N ASP A 111 8.94 -9.60 -5.78
CA ASP A 111 9.16 -8.89 -7.06
C ASP A 111 7.98 -8.00 -7.44
N LYS A 112 6.75 -8.51 -7.29
CA LYS A 112 5.52 -7.77 -7.58
C LYS A 112 5.29 -6.62 -6.59
N LEU A 113 5.57 -6.85 -5.31
CA LEU A 113 5.51 -5.81 -4.28
C LEU A 113 6.52 -4.70 -4.55
N ASN A 114 7.77 -5.06 -4.84
CA ASN A 114 8.85 -4.13 -5.18
C ASN A 114 8.53 -3.33 -6.45
N THR A 115 8.06 -4.00 -7.50
CA THR A 115 7.62 -3.35 -8.75
C THR A 115 6.47 -2.39 -8.51
N PHE A 116 5.52 -2.77 -7.66
CA PHE A 116 4.40 -1.90 -7.28
C PHE A 116 4.89 -0.65 -6.55
N ILE A 117 5.79 -0.79 -5.58
CA ILE A 117 6.36 0.35 -4.85
C ILE A 117 7.17 1.25 -5.79
N GLU A 118 8.02 0.69 -6.63
CA GLU A 118 8.83 1.45 -7.59
C GLU A 118 7.96 2.31 -8.51
N ARG A 119 6.87 1.74 -9.04
CA ARG A 119 5.92 2.46 -9.92
C ARG A 119 5.22 3.62 -9.22
N LEU A 120 5.13 3.60 -7.89
CA LEU A 120 4.49 4.66 -7.11
C LEU A 120 5.47 5.72 -6.61
N GLN A 121 6.77 5.47 -6.69
CA GLN A 121 7.82 6.43 -6.34
C GLN A 121 8.33 7.26 -7.52
N LYS A 122 8.10 6.80 -8.75
CA LYS A 122 8.36 7.54 -10.00
C LYS A 122 7.24 8.56 -10.26
#